data_AF-A0A9N9NG93-F1
#
_entry.id   AF-A0A9N9NG93-F1
#
_cell.length_a   1.000
_cell.length_b   1.000
_cell.length_c   1.000
_cell.angle_alpha   90.00
_cell.angle_beta   90.00
_cell.angle_gamma   90.00
#
_symmetry.space_group_name_H-M   'P 1'
#
loop_
_entity.id
_entity.type
_entity.pdbx_description
1 polymer ?
#
loop_
_entity_poly.entity_id
_entity_poly.type
_entity_poly.pdbx_seq_one_letter_code
_entity_poly.pdbx_strand_id
1 'polypeptide(L)' 'CLGINFSLIEQRVMLCILLRKYEVSLPADSIHKDKLRLDRSTGPLMAPLPIHLIFKRRTE' A
#
# COMPACT_ATOMS: atom_id res chain seq x y z
N CYS A 1 12.85 4.61 16.95
CA CYS A 1 11.75 5.60 17.11
C CYS A 1 10.87 5.15 18.27
N LEU A 2 10.48 6.04 19.19
CA LEU A 2 9.58 5.69 20.30
C LEU A 2 8.21 5.19 19.79
N GLY A 3 7.80 5.64 18.60
CA GLY A 3 6.54 5.25 17.98
C GLY A 3 6.51 3.89 17.28
N ILE A 4 7.57 3.06 17.33
CA ILE A 4 7.61 1.80 16.55
C ILE A 4 6.41 0.89 16.87
N ASN A 5 6.11 0.69 18.16
CA ASN A 5 5.01 -0.18 18.56
C ASN A 5 3.65 0.38 18.10
N PHE A 6 3.48 1.70 18.20
CA PHE A 6 2.28 2.37 17.75
C PHE A 6 2.10 2.25 16.23
N SER A 7 3.13 2.56 15.45
CA SER A 7 3.10 2.44 13.98
C SER A 7 2.83 1.00 13.52
N LEU A 8 3.37 -0.01 14.22
CA LEU A 8 3.07 -1.41 13.91
C LEU A 8 1.60 -1.76 14.18
N ILE A 9 1.01 -1.23 15.25
CA ILE A 9 -0.41 -1.44 15.55
C ILE A 9 -1.29 -0.76 14.50
N GLU A 10 -0.98 0.48 14.11
CA GLU A 10 -1.72 1.20 13.06
C GLU A 10 -1.72 0.42 11.74
N GLN A 11 -0.55 -0.05 11.29
CA GLN A 11 -0.44 -0.84 10.06
C GLN A 11 -1.24 -2.15 10.14
N ARG A 12 -1.20 -2.85 11.28
CA ARG A 12 -1.96 -4.09 11.49
C ARG A 12 -3.46 -3.85 11.42
N VAL A 13 -3.95 -2.87 12.16
CA VAL A 13 -5.39 -2.56 12.21
C VAL A 13 -5.88 -2.09 10.85
N MET A 14 -5.11 -1.22 10.17
CA MET A 14 -5.43 -0.74 8.82
C MET A 14 -5.54 -1.91 7.82
N LEU A 15 -4.54 -2.81 7.80
CA LEU A 15 -4.55 -3.97 6.90
C LEU A 15 -5.71 -4.92 7.20
N CYS A 16 -6.01 -5.19 8.47
CA CYS A 16 -7.14 -6.02 8.87
C CYS A 16 -8.48 -5.46 8.37
N ILE A 17 -8.72 -4.16 8.55
CA ILE A 17 -9.96 -3.51 8.10
C ILE A 17 -10.03 -3.48 6.57
N LEU A 18 -8.93 -3.15 5.91
CA LEU A 18 -8.85 -3.05 4.46
C LEU A 18 -9.17 -4.39 3.80
N LEU A 19 -8.48 -5.45 4.20
CA LEU A 19 -8.63 -6.79 3.62
C LEU A 19 -9.97 -7.44 3.99
N ARG A 20 -10.58 -7.08 5.13
CA ARG A 20 -11.93 -7.51 5.48
C ARG A 20 -12.99 -6.89 4.55
N LYS A 21 -12.84 -5.63 4.18
CA LYS A 21 -13.86 -4.88 3.42
C LYS A 21 -13.65 -4.91 1.91
N TYR A 22 -12.41 -5.09 1.46
CA TYR A 22 -12.06 -4.96 0.05
C TYR A 22 -11.15 -6.09 -0.44
N GLU A 23 -11.34 -6.48 -1.68
CA GLU A 23 -10.30 -7.08 -2.50
C GLU A 23 -9.51 -5.94 -3.16
N VAL A 24 -8.20 -5.95 -2.99
CA VAL A 24 -7.30 -4.92 -3.51
C VAL A 24 -6.44 -5.56 -4.58
N SER A 25 -6.40 -4.95 -5.77
CA SER A 25 -5.59 -5.44 -6.88
C SER A 25 -4.85 -4.31 -7.58
N LEU A 26 -3.77 -4.68 -8.27
CA LEU A 26 -3.00 -3.78 -9.13
C LEU A 26 -3.52 -3.90 -10.57
N PRO A 27 -3.72 -2.79 -11.31
CA PRO A 27 -4.02 -2.82 -12.73
C PRO A 27 -2.94 -3.60 -13.52
N ALA A 28 -3.36 -4.37 -14.53
CA ALA A 28 -2.47 -5.25 -15.28
C ALA A 28 -1.40 -4.51 -16.11
N ASP A 29 -1.65 -3.23 -16.39
CA ASP A 29 -0.83 -2.26 -17.13
C ASP A 29 -0.03 -1.33 -16.19
N SER A 30 -0.06 -1.56 -14.88
CA SER A 30 0.67 -0.74 -13.93
C SER A 30 2.19 -0.81 -14.15
N ILE A 31 2.86 0.34 -14.02
CA ILE A 31 4.33 0.44 -13.99
C ILE A 31 4.97 -0.37 -12.85
N HIS A 32 4.16 -0.77 -11.87
CA HIS A 32 4.55 -1.52 -10.68
C HIS A 32 4.32 -3.03 -10.80
N LYS A 33 3.86 -3.54 -11.95
CA LYS A 33 3.47 -4.94 -12.16
C LYS A 33 4.51 -5.96 -11.69
N ASP A 34 5.77 -5.77 -12.09
CA ASP A 34 6.85 -6.71 -11.75
C ASP A 34 7.54 -6.33 -10.44
N LYS A 35 7.67 -5.03 -10.17
CA LYS A 35 8.34 -4.50 -8.99
C LYS A 35 7.89 -3.08 -8.67
N LEU A 36 7.94 -2.74 -7.39
CA LEU A 36 7.70 -1.38 -6.93
C LEU A 36 8.74 -0.43 -7.56
N ARG A 37 8.26 0.67 -8.13
CA ARG A 37 9.09 1.68 -8.78
C ARG A 37 9.15 2.88 -7.85
N LEU A 38 10.34 3.23 -7.44
CA LEU A 38 10.58 4.31 -6.48
C LEU A 38 11.02 5.56 -7.23
N ASP A 39 10.54 6.70 -6.77
CA ASP A 39 10.98 8.00 -7.21
C ASP A 39 12.32 8.34 -6.54
N ARG A 40 13.39 8.25 -7.34
CA ARG A 40 14.75 8.52 -6.89
C ARG A 40 15.02 10.00 -6.62
N SER A 41 14.14 10.90 -7.04
CA SER A 41 14.26 12.34 -6.77
C SER A 41 13.87 12.69 -5.32
N THR A 42 13.16 11.82 -4.62
CA THR A 42 12.71 12.03 -3.23
C THR A 42 13.79 11.83 -2.17
N GLY A 43 15.05 11.66 -2.58
CA GLY A 43 16.19 11.57 -1.67
C GLY A 43 16.08 10.41 -0.68
N PRO A 44 16.39 10.60 0.62
CA PRO A 44 16.40 9.53 1.62
C PRO A 44 15.04 8.84 1.85
N LEU A 45 13.94 9.48 1.45
CA LEU A 45 12.59 8.96 1.66
C LEU A 45 12.24 7.83 0.68
N MET A 46 12.88 7.79 -0.50
CA MET A 46 12.68 6.77 -1.54
C MET A 46 11.19 6.40 -1.72
N ALA A 47 10.35 7.41 -1.95
CA ALA A 47 8.91 7.20 -2.06
C ALA A 47 8.57 6.41 -3.33
N PRO A 48 7.48 5.62 -3.34
CA PRO A 48 6.99 5.02 -4.58
C PRO A 48 6.50 6.10 -5.56
N LEU A 49 6.69 5.85 -6.86
CA LEU A 49 5.94 6.57 -7.91
C LEU A 49 4.43 6.35 -7.70
N PRO A 50 3.56 7.20 -8.27
CA PRO A 50 2.11 7.10 -8.07
C PRO A 50 1.56 5.68 -8.33
N ILE A 51 0.98 5.08 -7.30
CA ILE A 51 0.37 3.74 -7.36
C ILE A 51 -1.14 3.91 -7.46
N HIS A 52 -1.72 3.38 -8.53
CA HIS A 52 -3.17 3.25 -8.67
C HIS A 52 -3.58 1.83 -8.29
N LEU A 53 -4.41 1.71 -7.26
CA LEU A 53 -4.95 0.44 -6.76
C LEU A 53 -6.45 0.39 -7.05
N ILE A 54 -6.92 -0.81 -7.39
CA ILE A 54 -8.34 -1.09 -7.59
C ILE A 54 -8.88 -1.70 -6.29
N PHE A 55 -9.95 -1.10 -5.76
CA PHE A 55 -10.63 -1.59 -4.56
C PHE A 55 -12.01 -2.10 -4.93
N LYS A 56 -12.22 -3.41 -4.81
CA LYS A 56 -13.53 -4.05 -5.00
C LYS A 56 -14.10 -4.41 -3.63
N ARG A 57 -15.28 -3.89 -3.29
CA ARG A 57 -15.92 -4.21 -2.01
C ARG A 57 -16.25 -5.71 -1.94
N ARG A 58 -15.90 -6.35 -0.82
CA ARG A 58 -16.36 -7.70 -0.51
C ARG A 58 -17.82 -7.60 -0.07
N THR A 59 -18.72 -8.16 -0.86
CA THR A 59 -20.06 -8.55 -0.41
C THR A 59 -19.92 -9.91 0.25
N GLU A 60 -20.46 -10.04 1.47
CA GLU A 60 -20.61 -11.36 2.12
C GLU A 60 -21.45 -12.31 1.24
#